data_AF-A0A816DUC8-F1
#
_entry.id   AF-A0A816DUC8-F1
#
_cell.length_a   1.000
_cell.length_b   1.000
_cell.length_c   1.000
_cell.angle_alpha   90.00
_cell.angle_beta   90.00
_cell.angle_gamma   90.00
#
_symmetry.space_group_name_H-M   'P 1'
#
loop_
_entity.id
_entity.type
_entity.pdbx_description
1 polymer ?
#
loop_
_entity_poly.entity_id
_entity_poly.type
_entity_poly.pdbx_seq_one_letter_code
_entity_poly.pdbx_strand_id
1 'polypeptide(L)'
;HAEIVNLLLDNNADIDARDVNDSAPLHCAATLSQIKQDDNNDTEKVAEHPSVKVLNTLMKYEVNLLARDGYGHNCLEVAIKSKNFAFVRTLLLPEHDQIWHKLMRNAQIKGEVVHTPMRKFVHYMPELTCEVLDKFKQDIGGEHEKIYKIVCNFEFLEDACSVREWQLGR
;
A
#
# COMPACT_ATOMS: atom_id res chain seq x y z
N HIS A 1 -12.03 13.07 11.75
CA HIS A 1 -11.07 12.75 12.82
C HIS A 1 -9.63 13.18 12.52
N ALA A 2 -9.28 13.64 11.30
CA ALA A 2 -7.91 14.12 11.01
C ALA A 2 -7.48 15.29 11.92
N GLU A 3 -8.39 16.18 12.31
CA GLU A 3 -8.13 17.26 13.26
C GLU A 3 -7.69 16.76 14.66
N ILE A 4 -8.31 15.67 15.13
CA ILE A 4 -7.94 15.05 16.41
C ILE A 4 -6.55 14.42 16.30
N VAL A 5 -6.26 13.76 15.16
CA VAL A 5 -4.94 13.19 14.90
C VAL A 5 -3.87 14.30 14.89
N ASN A 6 -4.12 15.43 14.21
CA ASN A 6 -3.22 16.59 14.25
C ASN A 6 -3.00 17.07 15.69
N LEU A 7 -4.06 17.29 16.46
CA LEU A 7 -3.97 17.76 17.84
C LEU A 7 -3.12 16.82 18.71
N LEU A 8 -3.28 15.51 18.55
CA LEU A 8 -2.49 14.53 19.30
C LEU A 8 -1.00 14.60 18.91
N LEU A 9 -0.70 14.65 17.61
CA LEU A 9 0.67 14.74 17.11
C LEU A 9 1.35 16.07 17.49
N ASP A 10 0.61 17.18 17.45
CA ASP A 10 1.06 18.50 17.93
C ASP A 10 1.42 18.48 19.42
N ASN A 11 0.81 17.57 20.19
CA ASN A 11 1.12 17.34 21.61
C ASN A 11 2.09 16.17 21.84
N ASN A 12 2.94 15.87 20.86
CA ASN A 12 3.98 14.83 20.94
C ASN A 12 3.44 13.41 21.21
N ALA A 13 2.21 13.10 20.79
CA ALA A 13 1.76 11.72 20.78
C ALA A 13 2.69 10.87 19.91
N ASP A 14 3.01 9.66 20.38
CA ASP A 14 3.83 8.72 19.63
C ASP A 14 3.09 8.25 18.37
N ILE A 15 3.63 8.63 17.21
CA ILE A 15 3.05 8.37 15.89
C ILE A 15 3.11 6.89 15.49
N ASP A 16 4.03 6.13 16.08
CA ASP A 16 4.24 4.70 15.82
C ASP A 16 3.78 3.83 17.00
N ALA A 17 3.01 4.40 17.92
CA ALA A 17 2.46 3.71 19.08
C ALA A 17 1.70 2.44 18.69
N ARG A 18 1.96 1.33 19.39
CA ARG A 18 1.41 0.03 19.03
C ARG A 18 0.31 -0.41 19.98
N ASP A 19 -0.78 -0.94 19.43
CA ASP A 19 -1.87 -1.54 20.20
C ASP A 19 -1.58 -3.00 20.60
N VAL A 20 -2.57 -3.68 21.18
CA VAL A 20 -2.47 -5.09 21.61
C VAL A 20 -2.25 -6.09 20.46
N ASN A 21 -2.53 -5.68 19.22
CA ASN A 21 -2.29 -6.45 17.99
C ASN A 21 -1.01 -5.99 17.28
N ASP A 22 -0.15 -5.24 17.98
CA ASP A 22 1.07 -4.63 17.42
C ASP A 22 0.75 -3.67 16.24
N SER A 23 -0.48 -3.18 16.15
CA SER A 23 -0.94 -2.28 15.09
C SER A 23 -0.58 -0.84 15.43
N ALA A 24 0.28 -0.26 14.60
CA ALA A 24 0.52 1.19 14.56
C ALA A 24 -0.73 1.99 14.12
N PRO A 25 -0.82 3.31 14.41
CA PRO A 25 -1.99 4.14 14.07
C PRO A 25 -2.29 4.15 12.56
N LEU A 26 -1.27 3.96 11.73
CA LEU A 26 -1.39 3.85 10.28
C LEU A 26 -2.16 2.60 9.83
N HIS A 27 -2.00 1.46 10.53
CA HIS A 27 -2.80 0.25 10.25
C HIS A 27 -4.27 0.52 10.57
N CYS A 28 -4.56 1.19 11.69
CA CYS A 28 -5.92 1.60 12.04
C CYS A 28 -6.51 2.51 10.96
N ALA A 29 -5.75 3.50 10.46
CA ALA A 29 -6.18 4.37 9.36
C ALA A 29 -6.51 3.59 8.07
N ALA A 30 -5.72 2.56 7.74
CA ALA A 30 -5.94 1.68 6.60
C ALA A 30 -7.25 0.87 6.72
N THR A 31 -7.66 0.51 7.94
CA THR A 31 -8.93 -0.20 8.19
C THR A 31 -10.18 0.68 8.10
N LEU A 32 -10.03 2.01 8.06
CA LEU A 32 -11.15 2.96 7.94
C LEU A 32 -11.75 2.91 6.52
N SER A 33 -12.53 1.86 6.25
CA SER A 33 -13.31 1.69 5.03
C SER A 33 -14.77 2.01 5.37
N GLN A 34 -15.26 3.17 4.90
CA GLN A 34 -16.67 3.56 5.01
C GLN A 34 -17.38 3.53 3.66
N ILE A 35 -16.74 3.00 2.62
CA ILE A 35 -17.32 2.98 1.29
C ILE A 35 -18.19 1.73 1.17
N LYS A 36 -19.50 1.90 1.40
CA LYS A 36 -20.47 1.11 0.66
C LYS A 36 -20.17 1.40 -0.80
N GLN A 37 -19.77 0.39 -1.56
CA GLN A 37 -19.63 0.51 -3.01
C GLN A 37 -21.00 0.88 -3.58
N ASP A 38 -21.30 2.17 -3.65
CA ASP A 38 -22.34 2.67 -4.55
C ASP A 38 -21.65 2.75 -5.91
N ASP A 39 -22.24 2.10 -6.91
CA ASP A 39 -21.70 1.77 -8.24
C ASP A 39 -21.26 2.97 -9.12
N ASN A 40 -21.11 4.17 -8.55
CA ASN A 40 -20.78 5.38 -9.29
C ASN A 40 -19.29 5.70 -9.09
N ASN A 41 -18.53 5.45 -10.15
CA ASN A 41 -17.10 5.69 -10.39
C ASN A 41 -16.65 7.17 -10.22
N ASP A 42 -17.00 7.82 -9.12
CA ASP A 42 -16.56 9.17 -8.82
C ASP A 42 -15.13 9.12 -8.22
N THR A 43 -14.15 8.83 -9.08
CA THR A 43 -12.70 8.93 -8.76
C THR A 43 -12.29 10.30 -8.24
N GLU A 44 -13.13 11.32 -8.42
CA GLU A 44 -12.84 12.71 -8.09
C GLU A 44 -12.89 13.02 -6.58
N LYS A 45 -13.51 12.16 -5.74
CA LYS A 45 -13.58 12.38 -4.27
C LYS A 45 -12.59 11.58 -3.43
N VAL A 46 -11.57 10.97 -4.05
CA VAL A 46 -10.54 10.19 -3.33
C VAL A 46 -9.83 11.03 -2.27
N ALA A 47 -9.47 12.28 -2.58
CA ALA A 47 -8.75 13.18 -1.67
C ALA A 47 -9.60 13.62 -0.47
N GLU A 48 -10.93 13.61 -0.60
CA GLU A 48 -11.83 14.00 0.49
C GLU A 48 -12.09 12.85 1.48
N HIS A 49 -11.69 11.63 1.12
CA HIS A 49 -11.98 10.44 1.91
C HIS A 49 -11.32 10.52 3.30
N PRO A 50 -12.05 10.19 4.40
CA PRO A 50 -11.52 10.28 5.75
C PRO A 50 -10.21 9.51 5.98
N SER A 51 -10.05 8.34 5.35
CA SER A 51 -8.81 7.55 5.46
C SER A 51 -7.62 8.25 4.81
N VAL A 52 -7.83 8.88 3.64
CA VAL A 52 -6.79 9.62 2.90
C VAL A 52 -6.40 10.89 3.66
N LYS A 53 -7.38 11.60 4.26
CA LYS A 53 -7.08 12.75 5.12
C LYS A 53 -6.22 12.36 6.33
N VAL A 54 -6.53 11.25 6.98
CA VAL A 54 -5.72 10.75 8.10
C VAL A 54 -4.34 10.30 7.63
N LEU A 55 -4.24 9.62 6.49
CA LEU A 55 -2.98 9.24 5.87
C LEU A 55 -2.10 10.46 5.59
N ASN A 56 -2.65 11.47 4.93
CA ASN A 56 -1.94 12.70 4.60
C ASN A 56 -1.51 13.46 5.86
N THR A 57 -2.34 13.46 6.91
CA THR A 57 -1.94 13.99 8.21
C THR A 57 -0.75 13.21 8.78
N LEU A 58 -0.80 11.89 8.82
CA LEU A 58 0.28 11.07 9.37
C LEU A 58 1.58 11.20 8.55
N MET A 59 1.47 11.26 7.22
CA MET A 59 2.61 11.43 6.31
C MET A 59 3.28 12.80 6.38
N LYS A 60 2.60 13.85 6.88
CA LYS A 60 3.25 15.14 7.17
C LYS A 60 4.30 15.02 8.28
N TYR A 61 4.17 14.00 9.11
CA TYR A 61 5.12 13.65 10.15
C TYR A 61 5.95 12.45 9.69
N GLU A 62 7.09 12.20 10.34
CA GLU A 62 7.99 11.09 10.03
C GLU A 62 7.43 9.73 10.50
N VAL A 63 6.28 9.31 9.92
CA VAL A 63 5.63 8.03 10.24
C VAL A 63 6.34 6.85 9.58
N ASN A 64 6.46 5.73 10.31
CA ASN A 64 7.00 4.52 9.74
C ASN A 64 5.96 3.75 8.90
N LEU A 65 5.93 4.03 7.59
CA LEU A 65 5.04 3.34 6.64
C LEU A 65 5.33 1.83 6.52
N LEU A 66 6.57 1.41 6.81
CA LEU A 66 7.02 0.02 6.68
C LEU A 66 6.77 -0.80 7.97
N ALA A 67 6.15 -0.19 8.99
CA ALA A 67 5.74 -0.89 10.19
C ALA A 67 4.85 -2.09 9.84
N ARG A 68 4.99 -3.16 10.61
CA ARG A 68 4.20 -4.38 10.47
C ARG A 68 3.37 -4.61 11.72
N ASP A 69 2.13 -5.03 11.54
CA ASP A 69 1.25 -5.49 12.60
C ASP A 69 1.71 -6.87 13.14
N GLY A 70 1.03 -7.37 14.17
CA GLY A 70 1.36 -8.64 14.81
C GLY A 70 1.12 -9.87 13.92
N TYR A 71 0.46 -9.68 12.78
CA TYR A 71 0.28 -10.68 11.74
C TYR A 71 1.34 -10.56 10.62
N GLY A 72 2.25 -9.59 10.72
CA GLY A 72 3.30 -9.31 9.74
C GLY A 72 2.83 -8.47 8.56
N HIS A 73 1.62 -7.92 8.56
CA HIS A 73 1.09 -7.07 7.50
C HIS A 73 1.58 -5.64 7.65
N ASN A 74 1.93 -5.00 6.54
CA ASN A 74 2.11 -3.55 6.53
C ASN A 74 0.77 -2.82 6.31
N CYS A 75 0.82 -1.49 6.34
CA CYS A 75 -0.36 -0.64 6.14
C CYS A 75 -1.05 -0.86 4.78
N LEU A 76 -0.28 -1.13 3.72
CA LEU A 76 -0.81 -1.41 2.38
C LEU A 76 -1.62 -2.71 2.38
N GLU A 77 -1.10 -3.77 2.98
CA GLU A 77 -1.79 -5.07 3.07
C GLU A 77 -3.05 -5.00 3.93
N VAL A 78 -3.03 -4.23 5.02
CA VAL A 78 -4.22 -3.96 5.82
C VAL A 78 -5.27 -3.22 4.97
N ALA A 79 -4.86 -2.20 4.21
CA ALA A 79 -5.76 -1.46 3.32
C ALA A 79 -6.37 -2.36 2.23
N ILE A 80 -5.58 -3.27 1.65
CA ILE A 80 -6.03 -4.24 0.65
C ILE A 80 -7.09 -5.17 1.25
N LYS A 81 -6.82 -5.75 2.43
CA LYS A 81 -7.76 -6.64 3.13
C LYS A 81 -9.06 -5.94 3.52
N SER A 82 -8.98 -4.67 3.90
CA SER A 82 -10.12 -3.83 4.25
C SER A 82 -10.84 -3.23 3.04
N LYS A 83 -10.43 -3.55 1.80
CA LYS A 83 -11.01 -3.02 0.55
C LYS A 83 -11.00 -1.49 0.49
N ASN A 84 -9.96 -0.86 1.05
CA ASN A 84 -9.84 0.60 1.10
C ASN A 84 -9.18 1.16 -0.18
N PHE A 85 -9.96 1.25 -1.27
CA PHE A 85 -9.47 1.67 -2.59
C PHE A 85 -8.78 3.04 -2.57
N ALA A 86 -9.38 4.02 -1.88
CA ALA A 86 -8.85 5.37 -1.80
C ALA A 86 -7.45 5.38 -1.16
N PHE A 87 -7.28 4.69 -0.04
CA PHE A 87 -6.01 4.60 0.68
C PHE A 87 -4.93 3.89 -0.14
N VAL A 88 -5.30 2.79 -0.81
CA VAL A 88 -4.38 2.06 -1.69
C VAL A 88 -3.97 2.92 -2.88
N ARG A 89 -4.91 3.59 -3.56
CA ARG A 89 -4.60 4.49 -4.68
C ARG A 89 -3.61 5.58 -4.26
N THR A 90 -3.83 6.23 -3.11
CA THR A 90 -2.92 7.26 -2.60
C THR A 90 -1.51 6.72 -2.33
N LEU A 91 -1.39 5.55 -1.69
CA LEU A 91 -0.07 4.94 -1.44
C LEU A 91 0.65 4.53 -2.73
N LEU A 92 -0.11 4.20 -3.78
CA LEU A 92 0.42 3.81 -5.08
C LEU A 92 0.64 5.00 -6.03
N LEU A 93 0.31 6.25 -5.64
CA LEU A 93 0.52 7.42 -6.50
C LEU A 93 2.01 7.61 -6.88
N PRO A 94 2.31 8.21 -8.05
CA PRO A 94 3.68 8.39 -8.55
C PRO A 94 4.60 9.21 -7.65
N GLU A 95 4.02 10.09 -6.81
CA GLU A 95 4.75 10.93 -5.87
C GLU A 95 5.53 10.12 -4.81
N HIS A 96 5.19 8.84 -4.61
CA HIS A 96 5.77 7.96 -3.60
C HIS A 96 6.54 6.76 -4.20
N ASP A 97 7.16 6.92 -5.37
CA ASP A 97 7.66 5.82 -6.20
C ASP A 97 8.65 4.86 -5.50
N GLN A 98 9.41 5.35 -4.51
CA GLN A 98 10.39 4.52 -3.78
C GLN A 98 9.78 3.75 -2.59
N ILE A 99 8.60 4.16 -2.12
CA ILE A 99 7.98 3.62 -0.90
C ILE A 99 7.06 2.43 -1.25
N TRP A 100 6.29 2.53 -2.33
CA TRP A 100 5.37 1.45 -2.72
C TRP A 100 6.13 0.16 -3.04
N HIS A 101 7.32 0.25 -3.66
CA HIS A 101 8.16 -0.92 -3.94
C HIS A 101 8.59 -1.62 -2.65
N LYS A 102 8.99 -0.86 -1.62
CA LYS A 102 9.33 -1.39 -0.29
C LYS A 102 8.11 -1.99 0.44
N LEU A 103 6.93 -1.38 0.27
CA LEU A 103 5.68 -1.93 0.81
C LEU A 103 5.27 -3.24 0.12
N MET A 104 5.54 -3.38 -1.18
CA MET A 104 5.25 -4.60 -1.94
C MET A 104 6.23 -5.74 -1.62
N ARG A 105 7.46 -5.42 -1.17
CA ARG A 105 8.44 -6.38 -0.64
C ARG A 105 8.09 -6.84 0.78
N ASN A 106 6.92 -7.44 0.92
CA ASN A 106 6.51 -8.12 2.15
C ASN A 106 5.97 -9.52 1.84
N ALA A 107 6.07 -10.43 2.80
CA ALA A 107 5.51 -11.77 2.66
C ALA A 107 5.26 -12.38 4.02
N GLN A 108 4.14 -13.08 4.16
CA GLN A 108 3.87 -13.94 5.32
C GLN A 108 3.81 -15.39 4.85
N ILE A 109 4.53 -16.26 5.55
CA ILE A 109 4.59 -17.69 5.24
C ILE A 109 3.76 -18.41 6.29
N LYS A 110 2.69 -19.10 5.85
CA LYS A 110 1.84 -19.92 6.71
C LYS A 110 1.87 -21.35 6.19
N GLY A 111 2.75 -22.17 6.77
CA GLY A 111 3.03 -23.51 6.26
C GLY A 111 3.72 -23.43 4.90
N GLU A 112 3.14 -24.08 3.89
CA GLU A 112 3.65 -24.07 2.50
C GLU A 112 3.11 -22.90 1.67
N VAL A 113 2.12 -22.17 2.19
CA VAL A 113 1.47 -21.08 1.45
C VAL A 113 2.16 -19.76 1.76
N VAL A 114 2.64 -19.12 0.71
CA VAL A 114 3.17 -17.76 0.75
C VAL A 114 2.05 -16.76 0.46
N HIS A 115 1.91 -15.78 1.34
CA HIS A 115 0.99 -14.66 1.18
C HIS A 115 1.79 -13.39 0.91
N THR A 116 1.79 -12.94 -0.34
CA THR A 116 2.41 -11.67 -0.76
C THR A 116 1.33 -10.59 -0.93
N PRO A 117 1.70 -9.30 -0.87
CA PRO A 117 0.82 -8.19 -1.21
C PRO A 117 0.15 -8.36 -2.58
N MET A 118 0.90 -8.85 -3.59
CA MET A 118 0.35 -9.08 -4.93
C MET A 118 -0.72 -10.19 -4.95
N ARG A 119 -0.51 -11.31 -4.24
CA ARG A 119 -1.56 -12.34 -4.09
C ARG A 119 -2.80 -11.79 -3.39
N LYS A 120 -2.62 -10.90 -2.40
CA LYS A 120 -3.74 -10.23 -1.72
C LYS A 120 -4.48 -9.27 -2.63
N PHE A 121 -3.78 -8.54 -3.50
CA PHE A 121 -4.42 -7.71 -4.53
C PHE A 121 -5.34 -8.53 -5.42
N VAL A 122 -4.80 -9.61 -6.01
CA VAL A 122 -5.57 -10.50 -6.89
C VAL A 122 -6.81 -11.06 -6.18
N HIS A 123 -6.68 -11.41 -4.90
CA HIS A 123 -7.77 -12.02 -4.13
C HIS A 123 -8.82 -11.01 -3.63
N TYR A 124 -8.41 -9.85 -3.11
CA TYR A 124 -9.29 -8.90 -2.43
C TYR A 124 -9.69 -7.68 -3.27
N MET A 125 -8.88 -7.29 -4.26
CA MET A 125 -9.04 -6.09 -5.10
C MET A 125 -8.67 -6.36 -6.57
N PRO A 126 -9.40 -7.24 -7.28
CA PRO A 126 -9.07 -7.59 -8.67
C PRO A 126 -9.17 -6.39 -9.63
N GLU A 127 -10.10 -5.46 -9.39
CA GLU A 127 -10.28 -4.25 -10.21
C GLU A 127 -9.03 -3.36 -10.21
N LEU A 128 -8.49 -3.09 -9.02
CA LEU A 128 -7.29 -2.27 -8.88
C LEU A 128 -6.02 -3.03 -9.28
N THR A 129 -6.05 -4.36 -9.28
CA THR A 129 -4.90 -5.20 -9.66
C THR A 129 -4.42 -4.88 -11.07
N CYS A 130 -5.34 -4.66 -12.03
CA CYS A 130 -4.97 -4.29 -13.40
C CYS A 130 -4.21 -2.96 -13.44
N GLU A 131 -4.68 -1.95 -12.69
CA GLU A 131 -4.01 -0.64 -12.61
C GLU A 131 -2.61 -0.76 -11.97
N VAL A 132 -2.46 -1.59 -10.94
CA VAL A 132 -1.14 -1.86 -10.32
C VAL A 132 -0.21 -2.57 -11.29
N LEU A 133 -0.72 -3.49 -12.10
CA LEU A 133 0.07 -4.21 -13.11
C LEU A 133 0.60 -3.28 -14.20
N ASP A 134 -0.17 -2.26 -14.60
CA ASP A 134 0.31 -1.27 -15.56
C ASP A 134 1.50 -0.48 -15.02
N LYS A 135 1.56 -0.26 -13.69
CA LYS A 135 2.72 0.35 -13.02
C LYS A 135 4.00 -0.49 -13.09
N PHE A 136 3.91 -1.80 -13.34
CA PHE A 136 5.09 -2.65 -13.46
C PHE A 136 5.75 -2.58 -14.84
N LYS A 137 5.16 -1.83 -15.77
CA LYS A 137 5.70 -1.59 -17.11
C LYS A 137 6.48 -0.28 -17.09
N GLN A 138 7.74 -0.32 -17.49
CA GLN A 138 8.57 0.85 -17.70
C GLN A 138 8.89 0.98 -19.20
N ASP A 139 8.47 2.09 -19.80
CA ASP A 139 8.89 2.46 -21.14
C ASP A 139 10.32 3.01 -21.11
N ILE A 140 11.21 2.40 -21.89
CA ILE A 140 12.57 2.89 -22.14
C ILE A 140 12.59 3.48 -23.56
N GLY A 141 12.88 4.78 -23.68
CA GLY A 141 12.91 5.51 -24.95
C GLY A 141 11.55 6.06 -25.40
N GLY A 142 11.56 7.04 -26.29
CA GLY A 142 10.32 7.55 -26.92
C GLY A 142 9.80 6.62 -28.02
N GLU A 143 8.48 6.61 -28.29
CA GLU A 143 7.85 5.81 -29.37
C GLU A 143 8.48 6.03 -30.77
N HIS A 144 9.20 7.14 -30.96
CA HIS A 144 9.86 7.51 -32.20
C HIS A 144 11.38 7.36 -32.18
N GLU A 145 11.94 6.80 -31.10
CA GLU A 145 13.37 6.52 -30.97
C GLU A 145 13.67 5.04 -31.30
N LYS A 146 14.85 4.77 -31.85
CA LYS A 146 15.29 3.41 -32.24
C LYS A 146 15.39 2.41 -31.08
N ILE A 147 15.22 2.87 -29.84
CA ILE A 147 15.43 2.11 -28.60
C ILE A 147 14.14 2.04 -27.76
N TYR A 148 12.96 2.12 -28.36
CA TYR A 148 11.71 1.86 -27.65
C TYR A 148 11.67 0.41 -27.14
N LYS A 149 11.68 0.24 -25.80
CA LYS A 149 11.55 -1.06 -25.13
C LYS A 149 10.67 -0.93 -23.91
N ILE A 150 9.66 -1.80 -23.82
CA ILE A 150 8.88 -1.98 -22.60
C ILE A 150 9.60 -3.00 -21.72
N VAL A 151 9.92 -2.62 -20.48
CA VAL A 151 10.45 -3.52 -19.46
C VAL A 151 9.37 -3.79 -18.43
N CYS A 152 8.92 -5.03 -18.34
CA CYS A 152 7.98 -5.48 -17.33
C CYS A 152 8.75 -6.03 -16.12
N ASN A 153 8.49 -5.50 -14.92
CA ASN A 153 9.03 -6.05 -13.68
C ASN A 153 8.13 -7.19 -13.16
N PHE A 154 8.63 -8.43 -13.19
CA PHE A 154 7.92 -9.62 -12.72
C PHE A 154 8.24 -10.00 -11.26
N GLU A 155 9.06 -9.22 -10.54
CA GLU A 155 9.51 -9.50 -9.16
C GLU A 155 8.35 -9.88 -8.24
N PHE A 156 7.23 -9.17 -8.32
CA PHE A 156 6.06 -9.37 -7.46
C PHE A 156 5.05 -10.39 -8.00
N LEU A 157 5.19 -10.80 -9.26
CA LEU A 157 4.33 -11.79 -9.91
C LEU A 157 4.88 -13.21 -9.76
N GLU A 158 6.20 -13.39 -9.82
CA GLU A 158 6.87 -14.68 -9.68
C GLU A 158 7.36 -14.90 -8.23
N ASP A 159 6.43 -14.85 -7.29
CA ASP A 159 6.74 -14.82 -5.85
C ASP A 159 7.25 -16.15 -5.24
N ALA A 160 7.28 -17.24 -6.02
CA ALA A 160 7.86 -18.52 -5.60
C ALA A 160 9.38 -18.42 -5.35
N CYS A 161 10.09 -17.59 -6.12
CA CYS A 161 11.53 -17.38 -6.01
C CYS A 161 11.86 -16.05 -5.32
N SER A 162 11.17 -14.96 -5.66
CA SER A 162 11.45 -13.61 -5.13
C SER A 162 11.36 -13.52 -3.61
N VAL A 163 10.42 -14.24 -2.99
CA VAL A 163 10.24 -14.21 -1.52
C VAL A 163 11.45 -14.77 -0.78
N ARG A 164 12.14 -15.76 -1.36
CA ARG A 164 13.39 -16.29 -0.79
C ARG A 164 14.51 -15.25 -0.88
N GLU A 165 14.57 -14.47 -1.96
CA GLU A 165 15.57 -13.43 -2.14
C GLU A 165 15.35 -12.26 -1.18
N TRP A 166 14.08 -11.86 -0.95
CA TRP A 166 13.74 -10.83 0.03
C TRP A 166 14.17 -11.21 1.46
N GLN A 167 14.00 -12.49 1.84
CA GLN A 167 14.46 -13.00 3.14
C GLN A 167 15.97 -12.97 3.28
N LEU A 168 16.70 -13.11 2.17
CA LEU A 168 18.16 -13.04 2.13
C LEU A 168 18.69 -11.59 2.05
N GLY A 169 17.79 -10.59 2.03
CA GLY A 169 18.15 -9.17 1.97
C GLY A 169 18.75 -8.74 0.62
N ARG A 170 18.44 -9.46 -0.47
CA ARG A 170 18.91 -9.16 -1.82
C ARG A 170 17.94 -8.26 -2.59
#